data_AF-A0A5M6IAY6-F1
#
_entry.id   AF-A0A5M6IAY6-F1
#
_cell.length_a   1.000
_cell.length_b   1.000
_cell.length_c   1.000
_cell.angle_alpha   90.00
_cell.angle_beta   90.00
_cell.angle_gamma   90.00
#
_symmetry.space_group_name_H-M   'P 1'
#
loop_
_entity.id
_entity.type
_entity.pdbx_description
1 polymer ?
#
loop_
_entity_poly.entity_id
_entity_poly.type
_entity_poly.pdbx_seq_one_letter_code
_entity_poly.pdbx_strand_id
1 'polypeptide(L)'
;MTAAPAPDTVPDLSAARDRLRASLPETLHRALDAYDAFAARPVPEDAKAFSAWQTGCKAVLAHIELLLKLAGRVGLDLSDAGDDDPLAALLARARAAMAEGDGTDEESEGDEDAPDD
;
A
#
# COMPACT_ATOMS: atom_id res chain seq x y z
N MET A 1 32.14 33.39 27.02
CA MET A 1 30.91 33.29 26.23
C MET A 1 30.79 31.84 25.79
N THR A 2 30.18 31.02 26.64
CA THR A 2 30.14 29.55 26.49
C THR A 2 29.10 29.21 25.43
N ALA A 3 29.56 28.59 24.34
CA ALA A 3 28.69 28.06 23.30
C ALA A 3 27.73 27.02 23.91
N ALA A 4 26.44 27.18 23.63
CA ALA A 4 25.43 26.21 23.99
C ALA A 4 25.72 24.87 23.26
N PRO A 5 25.58 23.72 23.93
CA PRO A 5 25.70 22.43 23.25
C PRO A 5 24.60 22.31 22.19
N ALA A 6 24.97 21.86 20.98
CA ALA A 6 24.05 21.56 19.90
C ALA A 6 23.02 20.52 20.36
N PRO A 7 21.77 20.54 19.85
CA PRO A 7 20.77 19.55 20.25
C PRO A 7 21.23 18.16 19.81
N ASP A 8 21.62 17.35 20.79
CA ASP A 8 21.95 15.94 20.64
C ASP A 8 20.75 15.17 20.05
N THR A 9 20.89 14.80 18.78
CA THR A 9 20.67 13.45 18.22
C THR A 9 19.55 12.58 18.82
N VAL A 10 18.32 13.08 18.90
CA VAL A 10 17.18 12.16 18.78
C VAL A 10 17.10 11.81 17.28
N PRO A 11 17.48 10.59 16.83
CA PRO A 11 17.26 10.22 15.45
C PRO A 11 15.79 10.50 15.13
N ASP A 12 15.57 11.31 14.09
CA ASP A 12 14.24 11.78 13.74
C ASP A 12 13.31 10.58 13.60
N LEU A 13 12.38 10.46 14.55
CA LEU A 13 11.43 9.36 14.60
C LEU A 13 10.60 9.31 13.32
N SER A 14 10.41 10.45 12.65
CA SER A 14 9.77 10.51 11.34
C SER A 14 10.62 9.81 10.29
N ALA A 15 11.90 10.18 10.15
CA ALA A 15 12.83 9.52 9.22
C ALA A 15 12.94 8.00 9.47
N ALA A 16 12.96 7.58 10.75
CA ALA A 16 12.97 6.16 11.11
C ALA A 16 11.67 5.45 10.67
N ARG A 17 10.51 6.09 10.88
CA ARG A 17 9.21 5.58 10.47
C ARG A 17 9.07 5.50 8.95
N ASP A 18 9.59 6.48 8.22
CA ASP A 18 9.56 6.50 6.75
C ASP A 18 10.44 5.40 6.16
N ARG A 19 11.63 5.17 6.75
CA ARG A 19 12.47 4.03 6.38
C ARG A 19 11.80 2.68 6.65
N LEU A 20 11.08 2.57 7.77
CA LEU A 20 10.31 1.36 8.07
C LEU A 20 9.18 1.15 7.05
N ARG A 21 8.40 2.19 6.73
CA ARG A 21 7.36 2.11 5.68
C ARG A 21 7.93 1.65 4.34
N ALA A 22 9.06 2.19 3.92
CA ALA A 22 9.67 1.86 2.65
C ALA A 22 10.21 0.41 2.59
N SER A 23 10.68 -0.13 3.72
CA SER A 23 11.33 -1.46 3.77
C SER A 23 10.42 -2.60 4.20
N LEU A 24 9.32 -2.31 4.90
CA LEU A 24 8.42 -3.31 5.45
C LEU A 24 7.73 -4.22 4.42
N PRO A 25 7.18 -3.71 3.31
CA PRO A 25 6.51 -4.57 2.31
C PRO A 25 7.44 -5.69 1.80
N GLU A 26 8.63 -5.30 1.36
CA GLU A 26 9.64 -6.22 0.85
C GLU A 26 10.15 -7.17 1.94
N THR A 27 10.27 -6.70 3.19
CA THR A 27 10.65 -7.56 4.32
C THR A 27 9.57 -8.59 4.64
N LEU A 28 8.30 -8.23 4.51
CA LEU A 28 7.16 -9.13 4.72
C LEU A 28 7.13 -10.22 3.64
N HIS A 29 7.32 -9.86 2.36
CA HIS A 29 7.44 -10.83 1.26
C HIS A 29 8.58 -11.81 1.50
N ARG A 30 9.79 -11.32 1.81
CA ARG A 30 10.92 -12.21 2.12
C ARG A 30 10.68 -13.13 3.31
N ALA A 31 9.96 -12.69 4.32
CA ALA A 31 9.61 -13.53 5.47
C ALA A 31 8.61 -14.64 5.10
N LEU A 32 7.65 -14.34 4.24
CA LEU A 32 6.69 -15.32 3.71
C LEU A 32 7.38 -16.35 2.81
N ASP A 33 8.22 -15.90 1.87
CA ASP A 33 8.99 -16.80 0.99
C ASP A 33 9.90 -17.74 1.80
N ALA A 34 10.56 -17.20 2.83
CA ALA A 34 11.41 -18.00 3.73
C ALA A 34 10.60 -19.02 4.54
N TYR A 35 9.38 -18.67 4.96
CA TYR A 35 8.46 -19.61 5.61
C TYR A 35 8.09 -20.74 4.67
N ASP A 36 7.62 -20.42 3.47
CA ASP A 36 7.16 -21.41 2.48
C ASP A 36 8.30 -22.36 2.09
N ALA A 37 9.49 -21.81 1.81
CA ALA A 37 10.67 -22.61 1.51
C ALA A 37 11.07 -23.54 2.68
N PHE A 38 10.97 -23.06 3.93
CA PHE A 38 11.30 -23.87 5.10
C PHE A 38 10.24 -24.93 5.39
N ALA A 39 8.96 -24.58 5.26
CA ALA A 39 7.83 -25.47 5.52
C ALA A 39 7.66 -26.55 4.44
N ALA A 40 8.07 -26.27 3.20
CA ALA A 40 8.06 -27.24 2.09
C ALA A 40 9.11 -28.36 2.25
N ARG A 41 10.05 -28.23 3.19
CA ARG A 41 11.01 -29.29 3.48
C ARG A 41 10.30 -30.53 4.03
N PRO A 42 10.81 -31.74 3.79
CA PRO A 42 10.25 -32.97 4.36
C PRO A 42 10.11 -32.86 5.88
N VAL A 43 8.92 -33.20 6.39
CA VAL A 43 8.65 -33.21 7.83
C VAL A 43 9.49 -34.32 8.48
N PRO A 44 10.32 -34.00 9.50
CA PRO A 44 11.13 -35.03 10.15
C PRO A 44 10.27 -36.05 10.91
N GLU A 45 10.63 -37.33 10.82
CA GLU A 45 9.96 -38.42 11.55
C GLU A 45 10.43 -38.52 13.01
N ASP A 46 11.68 -38.14 13.28
CA ASP A 46 12.23 -38.12 14.63
C ASP A 46 11.61 -36.99 15.46
N ALA A 47 11.18 -37.30 16.69
CA ALA A 47 10.45 -36.37 17.54
C ALA A 47 11.27 -35.11 17.91
N LYS A 48 12.59 -35.24 18.11
CA LYS A 48 13.47 -34.11 18.41
C LYS A 48 13.64 -33.22 17.18
N ALA A 49 13.86 -33.84 16.02
CA ALA A 49 13.95 -33.13 14.74
C ALA A 49 12.63 -32.44 14.38
N PHE A 50 11.49 -33.09 14.59
CA PHE A 50 10.16 -32.52 14.39
C PHE A 50 9.95 -31.32 15.30
N SER A 51 10.30 -31.42 16.59
CA SER A 51 10.17 -30.31 17.54
C SER A 51 10.99 -29.10 17.12
N ALA A 52 12.22 -29.32 16.62
CA ALA A 52 13.07 -28.27 16.09
C ALA A 52 12.48 -27.62 14.82
N TRP A 53 12.01 -28.43 13.86
CA TRP A 53 11.33 -27.96 12.65
C TRP A 53 10.09 -27.11 12.99
N GLN A 54 9.21 -27.65 13.85
CA GLN A 54 7.98 -27.04 14.31
C GLN A 54 8.25 -25.70 15.04
N THR A 55 9.30 -25.65 15.86
CA THR A 55 9.74 -24.42 16.54
C THR A 55 10.24 -23.37 15.53
N GLY A 56 10.98 -23.80 14.50
CA GLY A 56 11.37 -22.94 13.38
C GLY A 56 10.17 -22.31 12.67
N CYS A 57 9.18 -23.12 12.31
CA CYS A 57 7.94 -22.64 11.69
C CYS A 57 7.21 -21.61 12.58
N LYS A 58 7.07 -21.89 13.88
CA LYS A 58 6.47 -20.95 14.85
C LYS A 58 7.24 -19.64 14.94
N ALA A 59 8.57 -19.69 14.93
CA ALA A 59 9.41 -18.50 15.03
C ALA A 59 9.23 -17.58 13.81
N VAL A 60 9.13 -18.15 12.60
CA VAL A 60 8.88 -17.34 11.39
C VAL A 60 7.48 -16.74 11.39
N LEU A 61 6.46 -17.50 11.77
CA LEU A 61 5.09 -16.96 11.90
C LEU A 61 5.02 -15.82 12.92
N ALA A 62 5.69 -15.96 14.06
CA ALA A 62 5.81 -14.87 15.05
C ALA A 62 6.55 -13.65 14.49
N HIS A 63 7.57 -13.86 13.65
CA HIS A 63 8.26 -12.76 12.96
C HIS A 63 7.33 -12.01 12.01
N ILE A 64 6.57 -12.74 11.18
CA ILE A 64 5.57 -12.16 10.26
C ILE A 64 4.52 -11.36 11.04
N GLU A 65 4.01 -11.90 12.15
CA GLU A 65 3.06 -11.20 13.03
C GLU A 65 3.63 -9.87 13.56
N LEU A 66 4.91 -9.85 13.95
CA LEU A 66 5.59 -8.63 14.39
C LEU A 66 5.73 -7.61 13.27
N LEU A 67 6.03 -8.05 12.04
CA LEU A 67 6.10 -7.16 10.87
C LEU A 67 4.74 -6.54 10.55
N LEU A 68 3.65 -7.33 10.60
CA LEU A 68 2.28 -6.83 10.40
C LEU A 68 1.88 -5.80 11.48
N LYS A 69 2.21 -6.08 12.74
CA LYS A 69 2.00 -5.11 13.83
C LYS A 69 2.81 -3.83 13.61
N LEU A 70 4.03 -3.93 13.10
CA LEU A 70 4.86 -2.77 12.81
C LEU A 70 4.29 -1.96 11.64
N ALA A 71 3.82 -2.62 10.58
CA ALA A 71 3.13 -2.01 9.44
C ALA A 71 1.93 -1.16 9.90
N GLY A 72 1.07 -1.73 10.75
CA GLY A 72 -0.06 -0.99 11.32
C GLY A 72 0.37 0.23 12.14
N ARG A 73 1.45 0.14 12.91
CA ARG A 73 1.97 1.27 13.71
C ARG A 73 2.57 2.39 12.86
N VAL A 74 3.16 2.04 11.72
CA VAL A 74 3.67 3.04 10.79
C VAL A 74 2.57 3.55 9.84
N GLY A 75 1.33 3.07 9.94
CA GLY A 75 0.24 3.49 9.06
C GLY A 75 0.47 3.07 7.60
N LEU A 76 1.15 1.94 7.40
CA LEU A 76 1.24 1.31 6.10
C LEU A 76 -0.11 0.61 5.83
N ASP A 77 -0.79 1.03 4.78
CA ASP A 77 -1.97 0.31 4.29
C ASP A 77 -1.50 -0.88 3.45
N LEU A 78 -1.63 -2.08 4.02
CA LEU A 78 -1.31 -3.34 3.34
C LEU A 78 -2.51 -3.93 2.57
N SER A 79 -3.65 -3.25 2.58
CA SER A 79 -4.83 -3.67 1.80
C SER A 79 -4.77 -3.22 0.34
N ASP A 80 -3.83 -2.33 0.01
CA ASP A 80 -3.54 -1.91 -1.37
C ASP A 80 -2.36 -2.71 -1.95
N ALA A 81 -2.53 -4.02 -2.06
CA ALA A 81 -1.72 -4.81 -2.98
C ALA A 81 -2.31 -4.55 -4.37
N GLY A 82 -1.75 -3.56 -5.05
CA GLY A 82 -2.25 -3.03 -6.31
C GLY A 82 -2.73 -4.10 -7.29
N ASP A 83 -4.00 -4.00 -7.62
CA ASP A 83 -4.51 -4.21 -8.96
C ASP A 83 -5.41 -3.00 -9.22
N ASP A 84 -5.33 -2.44 -10.42
CA ASP A 84 -6.26 -1.44 -10.96
C ASP A 84 -7.63 -1.53 -10.29
N ASP A 85 -7.98 -0.61 -9.36
CA ASP A 85 -9.31 -0.63 -8.76
C ASP A 85 -10.30 -0.43 -9.92
N PRO A 86 -10.97 -1.50 -10.41
CA PRO A 86 -11.72 -1.44 -11.63
C PRO A 86 -12.91 -0.51 -11.44
N LEU A 87 -13.35 -0.36 -10.18
CA LEU A 87 -14.39 0.56 -9.78
C LEU A 87 -13.87 2.00 -9.83
N ALA A 88 -12.66 2.29 -9.36
CA ALA A 88 -12.06 3.62 -9.51
C ALA A 88 -11.88 4.02 -10.98
N ALA A 89 -11.38 3.10 -11.81
CA ALA A 89 -11.24 3.31 -13.25
C ALA A 89 -12.60 3.51 -13.95
N LEU A 90 -13.62 2.71 -13.58
CA LEU A 90 -14.99 2.85 -14.07
C LEU A 90 -15.63 4.18 -13.66
N LEU A 91 -15.44 4.60 -12.40
CA LEU A 91 -15.94 5.88 -11.88
C LEU A 91 -15.26 7.07 -12.56
N ALA A 92 -13.96 6.99 -12.85
CA ALA A 92 -13.23 8.01 -13.59
C ALA A 92 -13.78 8.16 -15.03
N ARG A 93 -13.99 7.03 -15.72
CA ARG A 93 -14.59 7.02 -17.07
C ARG A 93 -16.02 7.57 -17.09
N ALA A 94 -16.85 7.21 -16.11
CA ALA A 94 -18.22 7.71 -16.01
C ALA A 94 -18.26 9.23 -15.80
N ARG A 95 -17.35 9.78 -14.97
CA ARG A 95 -17.25 11.23 -14.75
C ARG A 95 -16.79 11.98 -16.00
N ALA A 96 -15.82 11.43 -16.75
CA ALA A 96 -15.36 12.04 -17.99
C ALA A 96 -16.48 12.12 -19.05
N ALA A 97 -17.26 11.06 -19.24
CA ALA A 97 -18.37 11.03 -20.18
C ALA A 97 -19.47 12.07 -19.86
N MET A 98 -19.72 12.34 -18.57
CA MET A 98 -20.69 13.36 -18.14
C MET A 98 -20.17 14.79 -18.38
N ALA A 99 -18.85 15.01 -18.35
CA ALA A 99 -18.26 16.32 -18.60
C ALA A 99 -18.24 16.69 -20.11
N GLU A 100 -18.18 15.69 -21.00
CA GLU A 100 -18.22 15.90 -22.46
C GLU A 100 -19.64 16.18 -22.99
N GLY A 101 -20.68 15.81 -22.23
CA GLY A 101 -22.09 16.00 -22.61
C GLY A 101 -22.71 17.37 -22.27
N ASP A 102 -21.96 18.28 -21.63
CA ASP A 102 -22.45 19.60 -21.16
C ASP A 102 -22.06 20.76 -22.11
N GLY A 103 -21.52 20.45 -23.30
CA GLY A 103 -20.83 21.42 -24.15
C GLY A 103 -21.48 21.76 -25.49
N THR A 104 -22.75 21.47 -25.74
CA THR A 104 -23.38 21.86 -27.03
C THR A 104 -24.89 22.03 -26.90
N ASP A 105 -25.31 23.25 -26.56
CA ASP A 105 -26.60 23.85 -26.96
C ASP A 105 -26.38 25.37 -27.07
N GLU A 106 -25.46 25.78 -27.95
CA GLU A 106 -25.41 27.14 -28.52
C GLU A 106 -25.70 27.03 -30.02
N GLU A 107 -26.97 27.12 -30.41
CA GLU A 107 -27.38 27.54 -31.77
C GLU A 107 -28.52 28.56 -31.59
N SER A 108 -28.16 29.85 -31.50
CA SER A 108 -28.08 30.81 -32.60
C SER A 108 -29.43 31.47 -32.88
N GLU A 109 -29.50 32.74 -32.51
CA GLU A 109 -30.56 33.69 -32.85
C GLU A 109 -30.80 33.70 -34.38
N GLY A 110 -32.03 33.46 -34.79
CA GLY A 110 -32.51 33.62 -36.17
C GLY A 110 -33.61 34.68 -36.20
N ASP A 111 -33.19 35.92 -36.41
CA ASP A 111 -34.03 37.04 -36.82
C ASP A 111 -34.55 36.77 -38.24
N GLU A 112 -35.87 36.61 -38.43
CA GLU A 112 -36.50 36.62 -39.74
C GLU A 112 -37.53 37.76 -39.78
N ASP A 113 -37.02 38.92 -40.18
CA ASP A 113 -37.75 40.07 -40.71
C ASP A 113 -38.58 39.61 -41.93
N ALA A 114 -39.91 39.69 -41.85
CA ALA A 114 -40.81 39.34 -42.94
C ALA A 114 -41.24 40.61 -43.70
N PRO A 115 -41.24 40.61 -45.05
CA PRO A 115 -41.38 41.82 -45.85
C PRO A 115 -42.82 42.30 -46.03
N ASP A 116 -42.89 43.60 -46.30
CA ASP A 116 -43.98 44.49 -46.70
C ASP A 116 -44.92 43.94 -47.79
N ASP A 117 -46.25 44.03 -47.56
CA ASP A 117 -47.31 44.19 -48.59
C ASP A 117 -48.58 44.85 -47.99
#